data_AF-A0A920ET93-F1
#
_entry.id   AF-A0A920ET93-F1
#
_cell.length_a   1.000
_cell.length_b   1.000
_cell.length_c   1.000
_cell.angle_alpha   90.00
_cell.angle_beta   90.00
_cell.angle_gamma   90.00
#
_symmetry.space_group_name_H-M   'P 1'
#
loop_
_entity.id
_entity.type
_entity.pdbx_description
1 polymer ?
#
loop_
_entity_poly.entity_id
_entity_poly.type
_entity_poly.pdbx_seq_one_letter_code
_entity_poly.pdbx_strand_id
1 'polypeptide(L)'
;MFELVKIEFENGFVGLCPMPGKYSAFDEDFLQLVNALPTVVVTCATKSEMINCSAASLPEKLHTVGIKWFQIAVDDFQIPDALREKEWNSMMPILKRTVLSGGV
;
A
#
# COMPACT_ATOMS: atom_id res chain seq x y z
N MET A 1 8.52 12.68 -5.23
CA MET A 1 8.63 12.55 -3.79
C MET A 1 7.27 12.81 -3.16
N PHE A 2 6.84 11.89 -2.31
CA PHE A 2 5.62 12.04 -1.52
C PHE A 2 5.94 12.21 -0.03
N GLU A 3 4.96 12.62 0.77
CA GLU A 3 5.06 12.56 2.22
C GLU A 3 4.50 11.23 2.73
N LEU A 4 5.26 10.55 3.60
CA LEU A 4 4.80 9.36 4.31
C LEU A 4 4.31 9.77 5.71
N VAL A 5 3.01 9.82 5.89
CA VAL A 5 2.39 10.09 7.18
C VAL A 5 2.38 8.81 8.01
N LYS A 6 2.87 8.86 9.25
CA LYS A 6 2.95 7.70 10.13
C LYS A 6 1.94 7.79 11.26
N ILE A 7 1.25 6.67 11.50
CA ILE A 7 0.39 6.47 12.66
C ILE A 7 1.06 5.42 13.53
N GLU A 8 1.62 5.85 14.66
CA GLU A 8 2.40 5.01 15.56
C GLU A 8 1.49 4.13 16.45
N PHE A 9 1.95 2.92 16.70
CA PHE A 9 1.41 1.96 17.67
C PHE A 9 2.53 1.55 18.64
N GLU A 10 2.22 0.80 19.70
CA GLU A 10 3.23 0.44 20.73
C GLU A 10 4.48 -0.26 20.15
N ASN A 11 4.29 -1.12 19.14
CA ASN A 11 5.37 -1.95 18.61
C ASN A 11 5.77 -1.60 17.17
N GLY A 12 4.94 -0.89 16.40
CA GLY A 12 5.13 -0.62 14.97
C GLY A 12 4.31 0.58 14.50
N PHE A 13 4.21 0.83 13.20
CA PHE A 13 3.43 1.94 12.68
C PHE A 13 2.69 1.59 11.38
N VAL A 14 1.67 2.36 11.05
CA VAL A 14 1.01 2.33 9.74
C VAL A 14 1.41 3.58 8.97
N GLY A 15 1.98 3.39 7.78
CA GLY A 15 2.31 4.47 6.86
C GLY A 15 1.20 4.74 5.84
N LEU A 16 0.86 6.00 5.62
CA LEU A 16 -0.05 6.45 4.56
C LEU A 16 0.69 7.38 3.61
N CYS A 17 0.58 7.11 2.32
CA CYS A 17 1.13 7.96 1.26
C CYS A 17 0.25 7.93 0.01
N PRO A 18 0.33 8.95 -0.87
CA PRO A 18 -0.20 8.88 -2.22
C PRO A 18 0.36 7.70 -3.01
N MET A 19 -0.36 7.27 -4.06
CA MET A 19 0.14 6.29 -5.02
C MET A 19 1.51 6.73 -5.59
N PRO A 20 2.57 5.89 -5.50
CA PRO A 20 3.83 6.15 -6.18
C PRO A 20 3.61 6.47 -7.66
N GLY A 21 4.24 7.53 -8.17
CA GLY A 21 4.04 7.95 -9.55
C GLY A 21 2.93 8.99 -9.77
N LYS A 22 2.12 9.31 -8.74
CA LYS A 22 1.03 10.31 -8.87
C LYS A 22 1.54 11.75 -8.99
N TYR A 23 2.55 12.10 -8.20
CA TYR A 23 3.09 13.47 -8.13
C TYR A 23 4.56 13.58 -8.56
N SER A 24 5.16 12.47 -8.99
CA SER A 24 6.60 12.32 -9.25
C SER A 24 6.88 11.07 -10.06
N ALA A 25 8.14 10.83 -10.41
CA ALA A 25 8.53 9.59 -11.10
C ALA A 25 8.29 8.37 -10.19
N PHE A 26 7.62 7.35 -10.74
CA PHE A 26 7.31 6.11 -10.03
C PHE A 26 8.55 5.45 -9.43
N ASP A 27 9.67 5.42 -10.14
CA ASP A 27 10.88 4.74 -9.68
C ASP A 27 11.51 5.42 -8.45
N GLU A 28 11.49 6.76 -8.39
CA GLU A 28 11.98 7.52 -7.24
C GLU A 28 11.08 7.29 -6.02
N ASP A 29 9.77 7.33 -6.23
CA ASP A 29 8.76 7.07 -5.19
C ASP A 29 8.83 5.61 -4.70
N PHE A 30 9.10 4.65 -5.59
CA PHE A 30 9.29 3.25 -5.22
C PHE A 30 10.51 3.07 -4.33
N LEU A 31 11.64 3.72 -4.65
CA LEU A 31 12.82 3.72 -3.77
C LEU A 31 12.50 4.33 -2.40
N GLN A 32 11.77 5.44 -2.38
CA GLN A 32 11.32 6.06 -1.13
C GLN A 32 10.45 5.11 -0.31
N LEU A 33 9.51 4.40 -0.95
CA LEU A 33 8.64 3.42 -0.32
C LEU A 33 9.44 2.26 0.28
N VAL A 34 10.37 1.67 -0.48
CA VAL A 34 11.20 0.54 -0.02
C VAL A 34 12.13 0.97 1.12
N ASN A 35 12.67 2.19 1.09
CA ASN A 35 13.52 2.73 2.16
C ASN A 35 12.77 2.91 3.49
N ALA A 36 11.44 2.98 3.47
CA ALA A 36 10.63 2.96 4.68
C ALA A 36 10.52 1.54 5.31
N LEU A 37 11.04 0.52 4.63
CA LEU A 37 11.06 -0.89 5.04
C LEU A 37 9.68 -1.46 5.42
N PRO A 38 8.63 -1.26 4.60
CA PRO A 38 7.33 -1.84 4.88
C PRO A 38 7.39 -3.37 4.78
N THR A 39 6.72 -4.05 5.69
CA THR A 39 6.50 -5.49 5.63
C THR A 39 5.30 -5.81 4.72
N VAL A 40 4.30 -4.93 4.71
CA VAL A 40 3.10 -5.03 3.89
C VAL A 40 2.76 -3.68 3.25
N VAL A 41 2.34 -3.71 1.98
CA VAL A 41 1.76 -2.56 1.28
C VAL A 41 0.34 -2.90 0.87
N VAL A 42 -0.59 -1.99 1.14
CA VAL A 42 -1.99 -2.08 0.69
C VAL A 42 -2.30 -0.91 -0.21
N THR A 43 -2.81 -1.17 -1.42
CA THR A 43 -3.24 -0.12 -2.34
C THR A 43 -4.75 -0.10 -2.46
N CYS A 44 -5.35 1.08 -2.22
CA CYS A 44 -6.77 1.35 -2.44
C CYS A 44 -6.98 2.07 -3.78
N ALA A 45 -6.48 1.49 -4.87
CA ALA A 45 -6.58 2.05 -6.21
C ALA A 45 -6.94 0.94 -7.21
N THR A 46 -7.72 1.28 -8.22
CA THR A 46 -8.01 0.41 -9.35
C THR A 46 -6.76 0.20 -10.21
N LYS A 47 -6.78 -0.86 -11.03
CA LYS A 47 -5.69 -1.11 -11.99
C LYS A 47 -5.52 0.03 -12.98
N SER A 48 -6.63 0.64 -13.43
CA SER A 48 -6.59 1.77 -14.35
C SER A 48 -5.91 3.00 -13.72
N GLU A 49 -6.22 3.31 -12.46
CA GLU A 49 -5.56 4.40 -11.73
C GLU A 49 -4.07 4.13 -11.51
N MET A 50 -3.69 2.88 -11.20
CA MET A 50 -2.28 2.49 -11.09
C MET A 50 -1.54 2.67 -12.43
N ILE A 51 -2.15 2.27 -13.55
CA ILE A 51 -1.58 2.46 -14.89
C ILE A 51 -1.39 3.96 -15.19
N ASN A 52 -2.38 4.79 -14.86
CA ASN A 52 -2.30 6.23 -15.04
C ASN A 52 -1.17 6.87 -14.22
N CYS A 53 -0.79 6.28 -13.09
CA CYS A 53 0.34 6.69 -12.26
C CYS A 53 1.67 6.02 -12.67
N SER A 54 1.74 5.30 -13.80
CA SER A 54 2.91 4.48 -14.18
C SER A 54 3.30 3.41 -13.14
N ALA A 55 2.37 3.05 -12.25
CA ALA A 55 2.57 2.12 -11.14
C ALA A 55 2.12 0.69 -11.44
N ALA A 56 1.89 0.35 -12.72
CA ALA A 56 1.48 -1.00 -13.13
C ALA A 56 2.49 -2.09 -12.74
N SER A 57 3.78 -1.74 -12.63
CA SER A 57 4.85 -2.63 -12.20
C SER A 57 5.02 -2.73 -10.68
N LEU A 58 4.26 -1.96 -9.88
CA LEU A 58 4.36 -1.95 -8.41
C LEU A 58 4.24 -3.35 -7.79
N PRO A 59 3.25 -4.20 -8.18
CA PRO A 59 3.11 -5.54 -7.60
C PRO A 59 4.34 -6.42 -7.80
N GLU A 60 4.89 -6.41 -9.02
CA GLU A 60 6.06 -7.20 -9.39
C GLU A 60 7.29 -6.70 -8.63
N LYS A 61 7.52 -5.39 -8.59
CA LYS A 61 8.66 -4.81 -7.91
C LYS A 61 8.63 -5.07 -6.39
N LEU A 62 7.47 -4.93 -5.75
CA LEU A 62 7.30 -5.25 -4.32
C LEU A 62 7.58 -6.73 -4.04
N HIS A 63 7.07 -7.62 -4.89
CA HIS A 63 7.33 -9.05 -4.78
C HIS A 63 8.83 -9.37 -4.91
N THR A 64 9.54 -8.75 -5.86
CA THR A 64 10.99 -8.93 -6.06
C THR A 64 11.81 -8.56 -4.82
N VAL A 65 11.37 -7.57 -4.04
CA VAL A 65 12.05 -7.15 -2.80
C VAL A 65 11.45 -7.80 -1.54
N GLY A 66 10.55 -8.77 -1.70
CA GLY A 66 9.98 -9.55 -0.59
C GLY A 66 8.91 -8.83 0.23
N ILE A 67 8.36 -7.72 -0.27
CA ILE A 67 7.29 -6.97 0.40
C ILE A 67 5.94 -7.56 -0.02
N LYS A 68 5.08 -7.90 0.96
CA LYS A 68 3.74 -8.41 0.68
C LYS A 68 2.84 -7.29 0.18
N TRP A 69 2.09 -7.55 -0.88
CA TRP A 69 1.17 -6.57 -1.46
C TRP A 69 -0.28 -7.08 -1.46
N PHE A 70 -1.21 -6.20 -1.10
CA PHE A 70 -2.64 -6.40 -1.23
C PHE A 70 -3.27 -5.23 -1.99
N GLN A 71 -4.34 -5.51 -2.74
CA GLN A 71 -5.13 -4.51 -3.44
C GLN A 71 -6.58 -4.57 -2.97
N ILE A 72 -7.17 -3.40 -2.74
CA ILE A 72 -8.62 -3.24 -2.60
C ILE A 72 -9.03 -2.19 -3.63
N ALA A 73 -9.55 -2.64 -4.76
CA ALA A 73 -9.89 -1.76 -5.87
C ALA A 73 -11.21 -1.02 -5.58
N VAL A 74 -11.11 0.18 -5.03
CA VAL A 74 -12.24 1.11 -4.81
C VAL A 74 -12.01 2.32 -5.69
N ASP A 75 -13.01 2.70 -6.48
CA ASP A 75 -12.95 3.92 -7.28
C ASP A 75 -12.91 5.17 -6.38
N ASP A 76 -12.23 6.21 -6.84
CA ASP A 76 -12.21 7.50 -6.13
C ASP A 76 -13.65 8.00 -5.82
N PHE A 77 -13.83 8.50 -4.60
CA PHE A 77 -15.11 8.97 -4.05
C PHE A 77 -16.19 7.89 -3.88
N GLN A 78 -15.86 6.61 -3.98
CA GLN A 78 -16.77 5.50 -3.67
C GLN A 78 -16.46 4.85 -2.32
N ILE A 79 -17.37 4.01 -1.86
CA ILE A 79 -17.17 3.11 -0.72
C ILE A 79 -16.92 1.68 -1.21
N PRO A 80 -16.23 0.83 -0.43
CA PRO A 80 -16.11 -0.58 -0.75
C PRO A 80 -17.48 -1.24 -0.90
N ASP A 81 -17.66 -2.07 -1.92
CA ASP A 81 -18.82 -2.95 -2.00
C ASP A 81 -18.63 -4.21 -1.13
N ALA A 82 -19.65 -5.04 -1.03
CA ALA A 82 -19.62 -6.25 -0.20
C ALA A 82 -18.46 -7.21 -0.55
N LEU A 83 -18.01 -7.24 -1.80
CA LEU A 83 -16.85 -8.04 -2.19
C LEU A 83 -15.56 -7.46 -1.62
N ARG A 84 -15.36 -6.15 -1.77
CA ARG A 84 -14.17 -5.45 -1.28
C ARG A 84 -14.12 -5.37 0.24
N GLU A 85 -15.27 -5.26 0.90
CA GLU A 85 -15.37 -5.42 2.36
C GLU A 85 -14.93 -6.82 2.81
N LYS A 86 -15.33 -7.87 2.08
CA LYS A 86 -14.89 -9.23 2.37
C LYS A 86 -13.38 -9.41 2.19
N GLU A 87 -12.80 -8.83 1.13
CA GLU A 87 -11.36 -8.82 0.90
C GLU A 87 -10.62 -8.12 2.06
N TRP A 88 -11.07 -6.93 2.45
CA TRP A 88 -10.53 -6.19 3.60
C TRP A 88 -10.58 -7.00 4.89
N ASN A 89 -11.74 -7.59 5.19
CA ASN A 89 -11.91 -8.41 6.38
C ASN A 89 -11.00 -9.66 6.37
N SER A 90 -10.71 -10.22 5.19
CA SER A 90 -9.80 -11.36 5.07
C SER A 90 -8.33 -11.01 5.33
N MET A 91 -7.89 -9.80 4.98
CA MET A 91 -6.50 -9.34 5.19
C MET A 91 -6.27 -8.69 6.55
N MET A 92 -7.32 -8.15 7.19
CA MET A 92 -7.24 -7.47 8.49
C MET A 92 -6.46 -8.23 9.57
N PRO A 93 -6.61 -9.56 9.76
CA PRO A 93 -5.82 -10.30 10.75
C PRO A 93 -4.31 -10.28 10.46
N ILE A 94 -3.92 -10.29 9.18
CA ILE A 94 -2.52 -10.21 8.74
C ILE A 94 -1.97 -8.82 9.03
N LEU A 95 -2.71 -7.77 8.68
CA LEU A 95 -2.31 -6.38 8.91
C LEU A 95 -2.14 -6.09 10.40
N LYS A 96 -3.13 -6.46 11.22
CA LYS A 96 -3.07 -6.30 12.69
C LYS A 96 -1.87 -7.02 13.28
N ARG A 97 -1.64 -8.28 12.89
CA ARG A 97 -0.49 -9.05 13.37
C ARG A 97 0.83 -8.38 13.01
N THR A 98 0.95 -7.89 11.77
CA THR A 98 2.16 -7.22 11.27
C THR A 98 2.52 -6.01 12.13
N VAL A 99 1.57 -5.10 12.35
CA VAL A 99 1.80 -3.89 13.14
C VAL A 99 2.08 -4.23 14.61
N LEU A 100 1.31 -5.16 15.20
CA LEU A 100 1.47 -5.53 16.62
C LEU A 100 2.76 -6.30 16.91
N SER A 101 3.36 -6.97 15.93
CA SER A 101 4.69 -7.60 16.05
C SER A 101 5.84 -6.64 15.73
N GLY A 102 5.53 -5.36 15.52
CA GLY A 102 6.47 -4.29 15.20
C GLY A 102 6.95 -4.19 13.76
N GLY A 103 6.16 -4.76 12.84
CA GLY A 103 6.26 -4.48 11.43
C GLY A 103 5.63 -3.13 11.06
N VAL A 104 5.81 -2.80 9.79
CA VAL A 104 5.32 -1.60 9.10
C VAL A 104 4.40 -2.00 7.96
#